data_AF-R4UI91-F1
#
_entry.id   AF-R4UI91-F1
#
_cell.length_a   1.000
_cell.length_b   1.000
_cell.length_c   1.000
_cell.angle_alpha   90.00
_cell.angle_beta   90.00
_cell.angle_gamma   90.00
#
_symmetry.space_group_name_H-M   'P 1'
#
loop_
_entity.id
_entity.type
_entity.pdbx_description
1 polymer ?
#
loop_
_entity_poly.entity_id
_entity_poly.type
_entity_poly.pdbx_seq_one_letter_code
_entity_poly.pdbx_strand_id
1 'polypeptide(L)'
;MKKMIISITLVLILLLAATGGTLGWYFTRLENKIAHLPNYNWRINLNEKLTKTDLGPIDDNRKETILVAVKAKNSVVQIEDLYIKNATKISATVGVKSWSNLYNPDSSVNVNYIAELKTLATDVKQRSFPNINLTVDPNQLMDIVANANDNLEVGEVKIENVFEGNGIVTADLTVIKGSKVYLSNDTVKLYFIKSNQKLLSEVLTKPELGDIINNKEETILSAIKDKNKDVDLTEIEIVKNSIAEKEASVRVKENSKKYIVGEKPILVNYRIFNPNIGTVKTRVVDHGFDGNSVLSLVQLSNGTILAGTSYGSMYQLNPAGTVKTRVVDHGFVTNVMGLLQSSEDIILAAAAFTNNISEIYQLKEDGTIDHKVEQPNNQKFDSGVYSLVKVDNCFITDHFGWNVQGLNLSVKSRWNS
;
A
#
# COMPACT_ATOMS: atom_id res chain seq x y z
N MET A 1 -39.45 -44.15 -8.14
CA MET A 1 -38.75 -44.05 -6.84
C MET A 1 -37.31 -43.54 -6.93
N LYS A 2 -36.41 -44.11 -7.77
CA LYS A 2 -35.00 -43.64 -7.88
C LYS A 2 -34.82 -42.14 -8.21
N LYS A 3 -35.65 -41.57 -9.09
CA LYS A 3 -35.60 -40.13 -9.42
C LYS A 3 -36.06 -39.20 -8.28
N MET A 4 -36.93 -39.69 -7.40
CA MET A 4 -37.45 -38.92 -6.27
C MET A 4 -36.44 -38.86 -5.11
N ILE A 5 -35.68 -39.93 -4.90
CA ILE A 5 -34.61 -39.98 -3.90
C ILE A 5 -33.48 -39.03 -4.28
N ILE A 6 -33.07 -39.00 -5.55
CA ILE A 6 -32.00 -38.10 -6.02
C ILE A 6 -32.38 -36.62 -5.85
N SER A 7 -33.62 -36.23 -6.17
CA SER A 7 -34.07 -34.85 -5.99
C SER A 7 -34.14 -34.43 -4.52
N ILE A 8 -34.56 -35.31 -3.63
CA ILE A 8 -34.60 -35.03 -2.18
C ILE A 8 -33.17 -34.90 -1.64
N THR A 9 -32.24 -35.77 -2.05
CA THR A 9 -30.83 -35.68 -1.64
C THR A 9 -30.16 -34.39 -2.15
N LEU A 10 -30.44 -33.96 -3.38
CA LEU A 10 -29.89 -32.73 -3.95
C LEU A 10 -30.40 -31.48 -3.22
N VAL A 11 -31.69 -31.45 -2.88
CA VAL A 11 -32.30 -30.36 -2.11
C VAL A 11 -31.75 -30.33 -0.68
N LEU A 12 -31.48 -31.49 -0.07
CA LEU A 12 -30.86 -31.56 1.26
C LEU A 12 -29.41 -31.03 1.25
N ILE A 13 -28.63 -31.34 0.21
CA ILE A 13 -27.26 -30.83 0.04
C ILE A 13 -27.27 -29.31 -0.16
N LEU A 14 -28.21 -28.78 -0.94
CA LEU A 14 -28.39 -27.34 -1.13
C LEU A 14 -28.85 -26.62 0.16
N LEU A 15 -29.74 -27.24 0.96
CA LEU A 15 -30.19 -26.69 2.24
C LEU A 15 -29.08 -26.72 3.31
N LEU A 16 -28.23 -27.74 3.31
CA LEU A 16 -27.05 -27.83 4.18
C LEU A 16 -25.95 -26.85 3.76
N ALA A 17 -25.83 -26.54 2.46
CA ALA A 17 -24.94 -25.49 1.97
C ALA A 17 -25.44 -24.07 2.33
N ALA A 18 -26.76 -23.87 2.46
CA ALA A 18 -27.37 -22.58 2.75
C ALA A 18 -27.46 -22.24 4.26
N THR A 19 -27.47 -23.24 5.15
CA THR A 19 -27.74 -23.02 6.59
C THR A 19 -26.55 -23.25 7.53
N GLY A 20 -25.36 -23.54 6.99
CA GLY A 20 -24.09 -23.41 7.70
C GLY A 20 -23.39 -24.72 8.03
N GLY A 21 -22.14 -24.84 7.60
CA GLY A 21 -21.27 -25.96 7.98
C GLY A 21 -19.91 -25.92 7.32
N THR A 22 -18.91 -25.44 8.06
CA THR A 22 -17.45 -25.63 7.87
C THR A 22 -16.74 -24.90 6.71
N LEU A 23 -17.27 -24.83 5.49
CA LEU A 23 -16.55 -24.18 4.37
C LEU A 23 -16.60 -22.64 4.46
N GLY A 24 -17.75 -22.05 4.78
CA GLY A 24 -17.86 -20.60 5.01
C GLY A 24 -17.09 -20.11 6.24
N TRP A 25 -16.93 -20.98 7.25
CA TRP A 25 -16.10 -20.72 8.43
C TRP A 25 -14.60 -20.79 8.13
N TYR A 26 -14.19 -21.65 7.18
CA TYR A 26 -12.79 -21.77 6.77
C TYR A 26 -12.31 -20.52 6.01
N PHE A 27 -13.16 -19.94 5.15
CA PHE A 27 -12.82 -18.71 4.42
C PHE A 27 -12.97 -17.44 5.27
N THR A 28 -13.85 -17.41 6.27
CA THR A 28 -13.99 -16.22 7.16
C THR A 28 -12.93 -16.15 8.26
N ARG A 29 -12.29 -17.27 8.65
CA ARG A 29 -11.24 -17.27 9.70
C ARG A 29 -9.82 -16.98 9.22
N LEU A 30 -9.52 -17.13 7.93
CA LEU A 30 -8.17 -16.90 7.40
C LEU A 30 -7.88 -15.44 7.06
N GLU A 31 -8.90 -14.63 6.75
CA GLU A 31 -8.72 -13.20 6.46
C GLU A 31 -8.95 -12.27 7.67
N ASN A 32 -9.58 -12.74 8.75
CA ASN A 32 -9.95 -11.92 9.92
C ASN A 32 -9.24 -12.27 11.23
N LYS A 33 -8.10 -12.97 11.20
CA LYS A 33 -7.18 -12.77 12.32
C LYS A 33 -6.76 -11.30 12.24
N ILE A 34 -7.16 -10.51 13.23
CA ILE A 34 -6.66 -9.15 13.47
C ILE A 34 -5.15 -9.31 13.47
N ALA A 35 -4.54 -9.07 12.32
CA ALA A 35 -3.12 -9.24 12.17
C ALA A 35 -2.53 -8.14 13.03
N HIS A 36 -1.80 -8.52 14.07
CA HIS A 36 -1.10 -7.54 14.88
C HIS A 36 -0.14 -6.79 13.97
N LEU A 37 -0.48 -5.53 13.69
CA LEU A 37 0.40 -4.63 12.97
C LEU A 37 1.75 -4.58 13.73
N PRO A 38 2.87 -4.51 13.01
CA PRO A 38 4.18 -4.69 13.61
C PRO A 38 4.47 -3.58 14.62
N ASN A 39 5.23 -3.90 15.66
CA ASN A 39 5.79 -2.89 16.54
C ASN A 39 6.89 -2.12 15.78
N TYR A 40 6.64 -0.84 15.48
CA TYR A 40 7.50 -0.01 14.64
C TYR A 40 8.72 0.55 15.40
N ASN A 41 9.56 -0.31 15.97
CA ASN A 41 10.74 0.13 16.71
C ASN A 41 11.84 0.79 15.83
N TRP A 42 11.70 0.73 14.50
CA TRP A 42 12.66 1.26 13.53
C TRP A 42 12.26 2.61 12.93
N ARG A 43 11.01 3.04 13.09
CA ARG A 43 10.52 4.33 12.59
C ARG A 43 10.88 5.44 13.58
N ILE A 44 11.27 6.59 13.06
CA ILE A 44 11.72 7.74 13.84
C ILE A 44 10.50 8.51 14.35
N ASN A 45 10.47 8.89 15.63
CA ASN A 45 9.45 9.83 16.09
C ASN A 45 9.74 11.21 15.49
N LEU A 46 8.74 11.86 14.86
CA LEU A 46 8.95 13.14 14.16
C LEU A 46 9.61 14.20 15.05
N ASN A 47 9.34 14.20 16.36
CA ASN A 47 9.94 15.14 17.32
C ASN A 47 11.48 15.04 17.42
N GLU A 48 12.08 13.90 17.03
CA GLU A 48 13.52 13.72 17.00
C GLU A 48 14.20 14.48 15.86
N LYS A 49 13.44 14.79 14.79
CA LYS A 49 13.96 15.51 13.61
C LYS A 49 13.40 16.92 13.47
N LEU A 50 12.17 17.15 13.92
CA LEU A 50 11.51 18.46 13.95
C LEU A 50 11.65 19.06 15.35
N THR A 51 12.87 19.50 15.67
CA THR A 51 13.21 20.04 17.00
C THR A 51 13.02 21.55 17.10
N LYS A 52 13.18 22.28 15.99
CA LYS A 52 12.89 23.72 15.93
C LYS A 52 11.43 23.93 15.56
N THR A 53 10.60 24.15 16.58
CA THR A 53 9.15 24.29 16.45
C THR A 53 8.70 25.73 16.21
N ASP A 54 9.52 26.72 16.54
CA ASP A 54 9.29 28.11 16.15
C ASP A 54 9.84 28.35 14.74
N LEU A 55 8.93 28.61 13.81
CA LEU A 55 9.23 28.83 12.40
C LEU A 55 9.49 30.32 12.10
N GLY A 56 9.13 31.23 13.01
CA GLY A 56 9.18 32.67 12.80
C GLY A 56 8.02 33.20 11.92
N PRO A 57 8.17 34.40 11.35
CA PRO A 57 7.17 34.97 10.45
C PRO A 57 7.12 34.18 9.12
N ILE A 58 5.91 34.02 8.58
CA ILE A 58 5.65 33.37 7.29
C ILE A 58 4.59 34.16 6.51
N ASP A 59 4.61 34.06 5.18
CA ASP A 59 3.71 34.84 4.32
C ASP A 59 2.23 34.50 4.56
N ASP A 60 1.91 33.21 4.73
CA ASP A 60 0.55 32.75 4.95
C ASP A 60 0.49 31.40 5.68
N ASN A 61 -0.71 30.99 6.09
CA ASN A 61 -0.93 29.72 6.76
C ASN A 61 -1.30 28.55 5.84
N ARG A 62 -0.96 28.62 4.53
CA ARG A 62 -1.13 27.46 3.64
C ARG A 62 -0.18 26.34 4.04
N LYS A 63 -0.62 25.10 3.80
CA LYS A 63 0.16 23.89 4.12
C LYS A 63 1.55 23.91 3.46
N GLU A 64 1.65 24.40 2.23
CA GLU A 64 2.90 24.49 1.48
C GLU A 64 3.87 25.46 2.15
N THR A 65 3.40 26.66 2.51
CA THR A 65 4.19 27.69 3.18
C THR A 65 4.72 27.21 4.53
N ILE A 66 3.85 26.57 5.33
CA ILE A 66 4.23 26.03 6.63
C ILE A 66 5.28 24.91 6.48
N LEU A 67 5.10 23.97 5.54
CA LEU A 67 6.07 22.89 5.31
C LEU A 67 7.41 23.40 4.79
N VAL A 68 7.41 24.42 3.93
CA VAL A 68 8.65 25.10 3.47
C VAL A 68 9.38 25.71 4.67
N ALA A 69 8.67 26.40 5.57
CA ALA A 69 9.27 26.97 6.78
C ALA A 69 9.80 25.88 7.73
N VAL A 70 9.08 24.76 7.90
CA VAL A 70 9.56 23.57 8.64
C VAL A 70 10.88 23.07 8.07
N LYS A 71 10.97 22.90 6.75
CA LYS A 71 12.18 22.43 6.06
C LYS A 71 13.34 23.41 6.21
N ALA A 72 13.07 24.71 6.12
CA ALA A 72 14.08 25.75 6.26
C ALA A 72 14.72 25.74 7.67
N LYS A 73 13.92 25.53 8.73
CA LYS A 73 14.43 25.46 10.11
C LYS A 73 15.03 24.10 10.46
N ASN A 74 14.49 23.02 9.88
CA ASN A 74 14.85 21.63 10.15
C ASN A 74 15.25 20.93 8.84
N SER A 75 16.45 21.22 8.32
CA SER A 75 16.90 20.78 6.98
C SER A 75 16.87 19.26 6.75
N VAL A 76 17.00 18.46 7.81
CA VAL A 76 16.98 16.99 7.77
C VAL A 76 15.57 16.39 7.68
N VAL A 77 14.52 17.20 7.90
CA VAL A 77 13.13 16.73 7.85
C VAL A 77 12.71 16.46 6.40
N GLN A 78 12.07 15.32 6.14
CA GLN A 78 11.49 14.99 4.84
C GLN A 78 10.03 15.44 4.83
N ILE A 79 9.75 16.58 4.21
CA ILE A 79 8.42 17.22 4.25
C ILE A 79 7.39 16.53 3.35
N GLU A 80 7.86 15.75 2.38
CA GLU A 80 7.05 14.94 1.47
C GLU A 80 6.23 13.91 2.25
N ASP A 81 6.78 13.41 3.35
CA ASP A 81 6.17 12.44 4.27
C ASP A 81 5.22 13.10 5.30
N LEU A 82 5.04 14.43 5.26
CA LEU A 82 4.31 15.18 6.27
C LEU A 82 3.03 15.82 5.73
N TYR A 83 2.11 16.11 6.64
CA TYR A 83 0.91 16.88 6.37
C TYR A 83 0.67 17.91 7.48
N ILE A 84 -0.18 18.91 7.19
CA ILE A 84 -0.56 19.95 8.15
C ILE A 84 -2.02 19.75 8.56
N LYS A 85 -2.29 19.85 9.87
CA LYS A 85 -3.65 19.91 10.44
C LYS A 85 -3.74 21.05 11.44
N ASN A 86 -4.96 21.49 11.74
CA ASN A 86 -5.25 22.51 12.76
C ASN A 86 -4.44 23.81 12.58
N ALA A 87 -4.21 24.23 11.32
CA ALA A 87 -3.52 25.47 11.03
C ALA A 87 -4.35 26.67 11.50
N THR A 88 -3.70 27.63 12.13
CA THR A 88 -4.25 28.92 12.56
C THR A 88 -3.35 30.04 12.03
N LYS A 89 -3.55 31.28 12.49
CA LYS A 89 -2.62 32.39 12.20
C LYS A 89 -1.25 32.20 12.83
N ILE A 90 -1.17 31.48 13.95
CA ILE A 90 0.03 31.45 14.80
C ILE A 90 0.60 30.05 15.06
N SER A 91 -0.11 29.01 14.64
CA SER A 91 0.29 27.64 14.94
C SER A 91 -0.33 26.63 13.99
N ALA A 92 0.32 25.47 13.85
CA ALA A 92 -0.26 24.30 13.22
C ALA A 92 0.27 23.02 13.88
N THR A 93 -0.37 21.89 13.60
CA THR A 93 0.20 20.58 13.91
C THR A 93 0.72 19.93 12.64
N VAL A 94 2.00 19.57 12.64
CA VAL A 94 2.65 18.77 11.60
C VAL A 94 2.46 17.30 11.95
N GLY A 95 1.79 16.56 11.08
CA GLY A 95 1.59 15.11 11.20
C GLY A 95 2.35 14.34 10.14
N VAL A 96 2.40 13.03 10.30
CA VAL A 96 3.10 12.10 9.39
C VAL A 96 2.10 11.34 8.53
N LYS A 97 2.29 11.35 7.22
CA LYS A 97 1.47 10.58 6.29
C LYS A 97 1.65 9.08 6.54
N SER A 98 0.56 8.33 6.42
CA SER A 98 0.49 6.90 6.74
C SER A 98 1.51 6.05 5.98
N TRP A 99 1.80 6.43 4.74
CA TRP A 99 2.77 5.75 3.87
C TRP A 99 4.23 6.09 4.17
N SER A 100 4.53 7.00 5.11
CA SER A 100 5.91 7.30 5.49
C SER A 100 6.60 6.05 6.00
N ASN A 101 7.71 5.68 5.35
CA ASN A 101 8.58 4.64 5.87
C ASN A 101 9.57 5.21 6.89
N LEU A 102 9.87 6.50 6.86
CA LEU A 102 10.85 7.09 7.76
C LEU A 102 10.30 7.36 9.17
N TYR A 103 9.11 7.98 9.23
CA TYR A 103 8.55 8.48 10.47
C TYR A 103 7.43 7.58 11.00
N ASN A 104 7.20 7.66 12.31
CA ASN A 104 6.05 7.03 12.95
C ASN A 104 4.75 7.76 12.53
N PRO A 105 3.76 7.09 11.89
CA PRO A 105 2.52 7.73 11.45
C PRO A 105 1.67 8.30 12.60
N ASP A 106 1.85 7.80 13.83
CA ASP A 106 1.16 8.32 15.02
C ASP A 106 1.90 9.52 15.65
N SER A 107 3.09 9.86 15.15
CA SER A 107 3.85 11.03 15.64
C SER A 107 3.32 12.33 15.02
N SER A 108 3.33 13.39 15.83
CA SER A 108 3.00 14.74 15.39
C SER A 108 3.70 15.77 16.25
N VAL A 109 3.92 16.96 15.70
CA VAL A 109 4.60 18.06 16.38
C VAL A 109 3.83 19.35 16.16
N ASN A 110 3.58 20.10 17.23
CA ASN A 110 3.03 21.44 17.13
C ASN A 110 4.14 22.43 16.78
N VAL A 111 3.88 23.27 15.80
CA VAL A 111 4.77 24.34 15.35
C VAL A 111 4.08 25.68 15.54
N ASN A 112 4.88 26.70 15.84
CA ASN A 112 4.43 28.07 16.04
C ASN A 112 5.04 28.96 14.96
N TYR A 113 4.30 29.96 14.53
CA TYR A 113 4.70 30.94 13.52
C TYR A 113 3.88 32.21 13.68
N ILE A 114 4.12 33.22 12.83
CA ILE A 114 3.24 34.38 12.69
C ILE A 114 2.95 34.54 11.20
N ALA A 115 1.77 34.12 10.76
CA ALA A 115 1.36 34.27 9.37
C ALA A 115 0.85 35.70 9.11
N GLU A 116 1.31 36.32 8.02
CA GLU A 116 0.79 37.61 7.59
C GLU A 116 -0.68 37.48 7.16
N LEU A 117 -0.97 36.46 6.34
CA LEU A 117 -2.32 36.17 5.83
C LEU A 117 -2.85 34.80 6.30
N LYS A 118 -4.17 34.72 6.47
CA LYS A 118 -4.92 33.48 6.73
C LYS A 118 -5.60 32.97 5.46
N THR A 119 -5.96 31.70 5.43
CA THR A 119 -6.92 31.15 4.46
C THR A 119 -8.32 31.09 5.07
N LEU A 120 -9.36 31.19 4.24
CA LEU A 120 -10.73 30.95 4.67
C LEU A 120 -10.89 29.53 5.22
N ALA A 121 -10.12 28.59 4.68
CA ALA A 121 -10.18 27.20 5.13
C ALA A 121 -9.81 27.02 6.61
N THR A 122 -9.01 27.91 7.21
CA THR A 122 -8.64 27.84 8.63
C THR A 122 -9.62 28.53 9.57
N ASP A 123 -10.36 29.54 9.09
CA ASP A 123 -11.30 30.31 9.91
C ASP A 123 -12.75 29.82 9.76
N VAL A 124 -13.09 29.24 8.61
CA VAL A 124 -14.41 28.68 8.32
C VAL A 124 -14.40 27.18 8.61
N LYS A 125 -14.61 26.86 9.90
CA LYS A 125 -14.66 25.48 10.42
C LYS A 125 -15.98 24.80 10.10
N GLN A 126 -17.10 25.53 10.20
CA GLN A 126 -18.41 25.03 9.82
C GLN A 126 -18.77 25.52 8.42
N ARG A 127 -18.90 24.58 7.49
CA ARG A 127 -19.22 24.85 6.07
C ARG A 127 -20.57 24.31 5.66
N SER A 128 -21.20 23.50 6.51
CA SER A 128 -22.54 22.96 6.31
C SER A 128 -23.48 23.41 7.40
N PHE A 129 -24.68 23.80 6.97
CA PHE A 129 -25.73 24.37 7.81
C PHE A 129 -27.01 23.56 7.58
N PRO A 130 -27.19 22.45 8.31
CA PRO A 130 -28.39 21.61 8.19
C PRO A 130 -29.60 22.21 8.91
N ASN A 131 -30.79 21.77 8.49
CA ASN A 131 -32.09 22.16 9.06
C ASN A 131 -32.37 23.66 9.05
N ILE A 132 -31.95 24.37 8.01
CA ILE A 132 -32.21 25.80 7.88
C ILE A 132 -33.42 26.07 6.98
N ASN A 133 -34.09 27.20 7.22
CA ASN A 133 -35.02 27.77 6.25
C ASN A 133 -34.20 28.36 5.11
N LEU A 134 -34.28 27.72 3.94
CA LEU A 134 -33.48 28.11 2.78
C LEU A 134 -33.83 29.53 2.33
N THR A 135 -32.79 30.26 1.96
CA THR A 135 -32.82 31.58 1.36
C THR A 135 -31.69 31.66 0.35
N VAL A 136 -31.87 32.47 -0.69
CA VAL A 136 -30.83 32.75 -1.68
C VAL A 136 -30.24 34.15 -1.51
N ASP A 137 -30.70 34.90 -0.50
CA ASP A 137 -30.17 36.23 -0.18
C ASP A 137 -28.77 36.12 0.45
N PRO A 138 -27.71 36.62 -0.22
CA PRO A 138 -26.34 36.55 0.29
C PRO A 138 -26.15 37.15 1.68
N ASN A 139 -26.93 38.19 2.05
CA ASN A 139 -26.79 38.83 3.36
C ASN A 139 -27.30 37.91 4.47
N GLN A 140 -28.47 37.29 4.28
CA GLN A 140 -29.02 36.33 5.23
C GLN A 140 -28.13 35.07 5.34
N LEU A 141 -27.58 34.61 4.22
CA LEU A 141 -26.61 33.51 4.24
C LEU A 141 -25.33 33.89 5.00
N MET A 142 -24.86 35.14 4.86
CA MET A 142 -23.69 35.63 5.59
C MET A 142 -23.95 35.66 7.10
N ASP A 143 -25.14 36.09 7.54
CA ASP A 143 -25.51 36.08 8.95
C ASP A 143 -25.44 34.66 9.54
N ILE A 144 -25.92 33.64 8.81
CA ILE A 144 -25.83 32.23 9.22
C ILE A 144 -24.36 31.80 9.36
N VAL A 145 -23.52 32.15 8.38
CA VAL A 145 -22.10 31.77 8.36
C VAL A 145 -21.32 32.44 9.50
N ALA A 146 -21.55 33.74 9.70
CA ALA A 146 -20.89 34.53 10.73
C ALA A 146 -21.21 34.01 12.13
N ASN A 147 -22.48 33.69 12.41
CA ASN A 147 -22.92 33.16 13.71
C ASN A 147 -22.33 31.78 14.06
N ALA A 148 -21.87 31.02 13.06
CA ALA A 148 -21.29 29.69 13.28
C ALA A 148 -19.76 29.67 13.25
N ASN A 149 -19.13 30.76 12.82
CA ASN A 149 -17.69 30.85 12.63
C ASN A 149 -17.15 32.13 13.28
N ASP A 150 -17.06 32.14 14.61
CA ASP A 150 -16.70 33.31 15.42
C ASP A 150 -15.37 34.01 15.04
N ASN A 151 -14.47 33.31 14.35
CA ASN A 151 -13.17 33.86 13.91
C ASN A 151 -13.19 34.46 12.49
N LEU A 152 -14.34 34.41 11.81
CA LEU A 152 -14.49 34.94 10.46
C LEU A 152 -14.57 36.46 10.49
N GLU A 153 -13.65 37.13 9.79
CA GLU A 153 -13.70 38.59 9.62
C GLU A 153 -14.70 38.93 8.51
N VAL A 154 -15.97 39.10 8.87
CA VAL A 154 -17.09 39.29 7.92
C VAL A 154 -16.87 40.47 6.96
N GLY A 155 -16.18 41.54 7.40
CA GLY A 155 -15.86 42.70 6.57
C GLY A 155 -14.84 42.44 5.44
N GLU A 156 -14.19 41.27 5.44
CA GLU A 156 -13.14 40.89 4.51
C GLU A 156 -13.61 39.84 3.48
N VAL A 157 -14.87 39.40 3.58
CA VAL A 157 -15.44 38.32 2.77
C VAL A 157 -16.81 38.68 2.24
N LYS A 158 -17.24 37.98 1.18
CA LYS A 158 -18.58 38.11 0.61
C LYS A 158 -19.08 36.74 0.14
N ILE A 159 -20.40 36.62 0.02
CA ILE A 159 -21.04 35.44 -0.58
C ILE A 159 -21.36 35.73 -2.05
N GLU A 160 -20.93 34.81 -2.92
CA GLU A 160 -21.16 34.86 -4.36
C GLU A 160 -21.58 33.47 -4.87
N ASN A 161 -21.93 33.39 -6.16
CA ASN A 161 -22.25 32.13 -6.85
C ASN A 161 -23.30 31.28 -6.09
N VAL A 162 -24.40 31.91 -5.69
CA VAL A 162 -25.49 31.25 -4.97
C VAL A 162 -26.34 30.43 -5.94
N PHE A 163 -26.48 29.14 -5.68
CA PHE A 163 -27.30 28.22 -6.46
C PHE A 163 -28.21 27.42 -5.56
N GLU A 164 -29.50 27.35 -5.88
CA GLU A 164 -30.48 26.52 -5.20
C GLU A 164 -30.85 25.31 -6.08
N GLY A 165 -30.84 24.12 -5.49
CA GLY A 165 -31.27 22.89 -6.15
C GLY A 165 -31.45 21.73 -5.18
N ASN A 166 -32.49 20.91 -5.40
CA ASN A 166 -32.75 19.69 -4.64
C ASN A 166 -32.78 19.87 -3.10
N GLY A 167 -33.29 21.02 -2.61
CA GLY A 167 -33.37 21.30 -1.18
C GLY A 167 -32.04 21.68 -0.52
N ILE A 168 -31.06 22.06 -1.34
CA ILE A 168 -29.74 22.54 -0.94
C ILE A 168 -29.50 23.88 -1.64
N VAL A 169 -29.03 24.87 -0.88
CA VAL A 169 -28.42 26.09 -1.41
C VAL A 169 -26.90 25.93 -1.27
N THR A 170 -26.18 26.08 -2.37
CA THR A 170 -24.71 26.14 -2.37
C THR A 170 -24.27 27.55 -2.68
N ALA A 171 -23.20 28.00 -2.04
CA ALA A 171 -22.64 29.31 -2.30
C ALA A 171 -21.13 29.29 -2.12
N ASP A 172 -20.43 30.26 -2.72
CA ASP A 172 -19.01 30.47 -2.52
C ASP A 172 -18.81 31.64 -1.55
N LEU A 173 -18.09 31.40 -0.45
CA LEU A 173 -17.55 32.47 0.38
C LEU A 173 -16.20 32.88 -0.20
N THR A 174 -16.11 34.10 -0.70
CA THR A 174 -14.94 34.62 -1.41
C THR A 174 -14.32 35.79 -0.66
N VAL A 175 -12.99 35.89 -0.70
CA VAL A 175 -12.25 37.02 -0.12
C VAL A 175 -12.46 38.28 -0.95
N ILE A 176 -12.72 39.42 -0.27
CA ILE A 176 -12.83 40.73 -0.93
C ILE A 176 -11.46 41.19 -1.44
N LYS A 177 -11.44 41.79 -2.63
CA LYS A 177 -10.21 42.31 -3.24
C LYS A 177 -9.54 43.34 -2.33
N GLY A 178 -8.26 43.12 -2.04
CA GLY A 178 -7.45 44.02 -1.21
C GLY A 178 -7.46 43.68 0.29
N SER A 179 -8.06 42.55 0.66
CA SER A 179 -8.05 42.06 2.04
C SER A 179 -6.65 42.07 2.64
N LYS A 180 -6.56 42.51 3.90
CA LYS A 180 -5.32 42.48 4.71
C LYS A 180 -5.28 41.31 5.68
N VAL A 181 -6.33 40.50 5.69
CA VAL A 181 -6.48 39.36 6.60
C VAL A 181 -6.35 38.04 5.85
N TYR A 182 -7.02 37.93 4.71
CA TYR A 182 -7.11 36.68 3.97
C TYR A 182 -6.29 36.69 2.67
N LEU A 183 -5.86 35.50 2.24
CA LEU A 183 -5.20 35.30 0.96
C LEU A 183 -6.11 35.74 -0.19
N SER A 184 -5.55 36.50 -1.13
CA SER A 184 -6.32 37.01 -2.27
C SER A 184 -6.89 35.87 -3.12
N ASN A 185 -8.16 36.00 -3.51
CA ASN A 185 -8.93 35.03 -4.30
C ASN A 185 -9.16 33.67 -3.60
N ASP A 186 -8.96 33.59 -2.28
CA ASP A 186 -9.33 32.38 -1.55
C ASP A 186 -10.87 32.24 -1.52
N THR A 187 -11.33 31.00 -1.67
CA THR A 187 -12.74 30.66 -1.79
C THR A 187 -13.02 29.34 -1.09
N VAL A 188 -14.08 29.31 -0.29
CA VAL A 188 -14.60 28.07 0.29
C VAL A 188 -16.07 27.90 -0.09
N LYS A 189 -16.43 26.67 -0.44
CA LYS A 189 -17.80 26.31 -0.77
C LYS A 189 -18.59 26.06 0.52
N LEU A 190 -19.79 26.62 0.56
CA LEU A 190 -20.75 26.52 1.66
C LEU A 190 -21.99 25.74 1.21
N TYR A 191 -22.61 25.07 2.18
CA TYR A 191 -23.75 24.20 1.96
C TYR A 191 -24.84 24.48 2.98
N PHE A 192 -25.99 24.92 2.50
CA PHE A 192 -27.15 25.32 3.27
C PHE A 192 -28.28 24.34 2.96
N ILE A 193 -28.76 23.59 3.96
CA ILE A 193 -29.52 22.36 3.70
C ILE A 193 -30.81 22.37 4.51
N LYS A 194 -31.92 22.05 3.85
CA LYS A 194 -33.22 21.90 4.52
C LYS A 194 -33.31 20.61 5.36
N SER A 195 -32.63 19.56 4.91
CA SER A 195 -32.54 18.27 5.59
C SER A 195 -31.40 18.24 6.64
N ASN A 196 -31.19 17.08 7.25
CA ASN A 196 -30.13 16.82 8.23
C ASN A 196 -28.87 16.18 7.62
N GLN A 197 -28.71 16.24 6.29
CA GLN A 197 -27.50 15.74 5.62
C GLN A 197 -26.26 16.48 6.11
N LYS A 198 -25.14 15.77 6.15
CA LYS A 198 -23.84 16.28 6.61
C LYS A 198 -22.82 16.26 5.48
N LEU A 199 -21.74 17.02 5.62
CA LEU A 199 -20.60 16.85 4.72
C LEU A 199 -19.87 15.55 5.05
N LEU A 200 -19.36 14.85 4.04
CA LEU A 200 -18.52 13.67 4.30
C LEU A 200 -17.26 14.06 5.09
N SER A 201 -16.72 15.25 4.81
CA SER A 201 -15.53 15.80 5.48
C SER A 201 -15.74 16.07 6.98
N GLU A 202 -16.98 16.19 7.46
CA GLU A 202 -17.29 16.35 8.88
C GLU A 202 -17.19 15.04 9.67
N VAL A 203 -17.30 13.89 8.99
CA VAL A 203 -17.23 12.56 9.63
C VAL A 203 -15.98 11.79 9.26
N LEU A 204 -15.42 11.99 8.06
CA LEU A 204 -14.14 11.42 7.62
C LEU A 204 -13.02 12.40 7.97
N THR A 205 -12.75 12.54 9.27
CA THR A 205 -11.80 13.52 9.82
C THR A 205 -10.36 12.98 9.92
N LYS A 206 -10.19 11.66 9.80
CA LYS A 206 -8.90 10.96 9.85
C LYS A 206 -8.65 10.25 8.52
N PRO A 207 -8.16 10.97 7.50
CA PRO A 207 -7.81 10.38 6.20
C PRO A 207 -6.54 9.51 6.25
N GLU A 208 -5.73 9.65 7.30
CA GLU A 208 -4.55 8.83 7.55
C GLU A 208 -4.95 7.48 8.16
N LEU A 209 -5.04 6.44 7.32
CA LEU A 209 -5.54 5.13 7.71
C LEU A 209 -4.49 4.26 8.41
N GLY A 210 -3.20 4.57 8.22
CA GLY A 210 -2.08 3.76 8.70
C GLY A 210 -1.77 2.57 7.78
N ASP A 211 -1.39 1.46 8.38
CA ASP A 211 -1.03 0.23 7.67
C ASP A 211 -2.28 -0.60 7.34
N ILE A 212 -2.37 -1.10 6.10
CA ILE A 212 -3.42 -2.00 5.61
C ILE A 212 -2.80 -3.23 4.93
N ILE A 213 -3.51 -4.36 4.93
CA ILE A 213 -2.96 -5.63 4.43
C ILE A 213 -2.82 -5.72 2.91
N ASN A 214 -3.65 -4.97 2.17
CA ASN A 214 -3.69 -4.88 0.71
C ASN A 214 -4.51 -3.65 0.29
N ASN A 215 -4.52 -3.31 -0.99
CA ASN A 215 -5.28 -2.18 -1.54
C ASN A 215 -6.65 -2.58 -2.15
N LYS A 216 -7.25 -3.70 -1.71
CA LYS A 216 -8.63 -4.01 -2.10
C LYS A 216 -9.59 -2.99 -1.49
N GLU A 217 -10.64 -2.66 -2.22
CA GLU A 217 -11.67 -1.70 -1.79
C GLU A 217 -12.25 -2.02 -0.39
N GLU A 218 -12.60 -3.28 -0.15
CA GLU A 218 -13.12 -3.75 1.14
C GLU A 218 -12.16 -3.48 2.31
N THR A 219 -10.85 -3.63 2.08
CA THR A 219 -9.81 -3.41 3.09
C THR A 219 -9.68 -1.91 3.40
N ILE A 220 -9.72 -1.06 2.37
CA ILE A 220 -9.66 0.40 2.53
C ILE A 220 -10.91 0.90 3.27
N LEU A 221 -12.11 0.45 2.89
CA LEU A 221 -13.36 0.83 3.55
C LEU A 221 -13.40 0.38 5.01
N SER A 222 -12.92 -0.82 5.33
CA SER A 222 -12.77 -1.27 6.71
C SER A 222 -11.85 -0.36 7.52
N ALA A 223 -10.69 -0.01 6.96
CA ALA A 223 -9.74 0.89 7.62
C ALA A 223 -10.31 2.31 7.84
N ILE A 224 -11.10 2.83 6.88
CA ILE A 224 -11.84 4.09 7.04
C ILE A 224 -12.77 4.00 8.24
N LYS A 225 -13.60 2.95 8.33
CA LYS A 225 -14.54 2.75 9.44
C LYS A 225 -13.82 2.61 10.78
N ASP A 226 -12.66 1.97 10.78
CA ASP A 226 -11.88 1.79 11.99
C ASP A 226 -11.30 3.08 12.54
N LYS A 227 -10.83 3.98 11.68
CA LYS A 227 -10.32 5.30 12.11
C LYS A 227 -11.43 6.32 12.32
N ASN A 228 -12.53 6.22 11.59
CA ASN A 228 -13.63 7.17 11.56
C ASN A 228 -14.95 6.46 11.90
N LYS A 229 -15.17 6.19 13.19
CA LYS A 229 -16.29 5.35 13.66
C LYS A 229 -17.68 5.86 13.26
N ASP A 230 -17.83 7.17 13.03
CA ASP A 230 -19.09 7.81 12.64
C ASP A 230 -19.41 7.75 11.14
N VAL A 231 -18.44 7.35 10.31
CA VAL A 231 -18.63 7.19 8.86
C VAL A 231 -19.55 6.01 8.59
N ASP A 232 -20.53 6.22 7.72
CA ASP A 232 -21.42 5.18 7.22
C ASP A 232 -20.90 4.64 5.88
N LEU A 233 -20.39 3.40 5.89
CA LEU A 233 -19.84 2.77 4.69
C LEU A 233 -20.91 2.49 3.62
N THR A 234 -22.19 2.43 4.01
CA THR A 234 -23.27 2.18 3.04
C THR A 234 -23.52 3.38 2.13
N GLU A 235 -23.11 4.57 2.56
CA GLU A 235 -23.38 5.87 1.93
C GLU A 235 -22.19 6.40 1.10
N ILE A 236 -21.04 5.72 1.14
CA ILE A 236 -19.81 6.12 0.44
C ILE A 236 -19.28 5.02 -0.45
N GLU A 237 -18.42 5.38 -1.39
CA GLU A 237 -17.72 4.47 -2.29
C GLU A 237 -16.30 4.97 -2.60
N ILE A 238 -15.44 4.06 -3.02
CA ILE A 238 -14.14 4.42 -3.57
C ILE A 238 -14.33 4.87 -5.02
N VAL A 239 -13.73 6.00 -5.38
CA VAL A 239 -13.77 6.49 -6.76
C VAL A 239 -13.09 5.48 -7.68
N LYS A 240 -13.78 5.10 -8.76
CA LYS A 240 -13.25 4.15 -9.75
C LYS A 240 -11.87 4.60 -10.26
N ASN A 241 -10.93 3.66 -10.33
CA ASN A 241 -9.54 3.87 -10.77
C ASN A 241 -8.73 4.86 -9.90
N SER A 242 -9.17 5.16 -8.68
CA SER A 242 -8.41 6.05 -7.76
C SER A 242 -7.49 5.31 -6.79
N ILE A 243 -7.58 3.97 -6.72
CA ILE A 243 -6.76 3.16 -5.82
C ILE A 243 -5.33 3.11 -6.35
N ALA A 244 -4.40 3.68 -5.59
CA ALA A 244 -2.97 3.66 -5.83
C ALA A 244 -2.24 2.81 -4.75
N GLU A 245 -0.91 2.83 -4.75
CA GLU A 245 -0.13 2.10 -3.74
C GLU A 245 -0.19 2.73 -2.33
N LYS A 246 -0.47 4.03 -2.26
CA LYS A 246 -0.35 4.84 -1.03
C LYS A 246 -1.61 5.62 -0.66
N GLU A 247 -2.58 5.66 -1.56
CA GLU A 247 -3.76 6.51 -1.42
C GLU A 247 -4.96 6.00 -2.23
N ALA A 248 -6.14 6.48 -1.87
CA ALA A 248 -7.37 6.29 -2.64
C ALA A 248 -8.30 7.50 -2.46
N SER A 249 -9.19 7.73 -3.42
CA SER A 249 -10.20 8.78 -3.31
C SER A 249 -11.55 8.20 -2.90
N VAL A 250 -12.17 8.82 -1.90
CA VAL A 250 -13.46 8.42 -1.34
C VAL A 250 -14.50 9.48 -1.68
N ARG A 251 -15.68 9.08 -2.14
CA ARG A 251 -16.79 10.00 -2.38
C ARG A 251 -18.09 9.48 -1.80
N VAL A 252 -19.06 10.38 -1.71
CA VAL A 252 -20.44 10.06 -1.37
C VAL A 252 -21.12 9.38 -2.56
N LYS A 253 -21.94 8.35 -2.30
CA LYS A 253 -22.76 7.72 -3.35
C LYS A 253 -23.87 8.65 -3.82
N GLU A 254 -24.21 8.56 -5.11
CA GLU A 254 -25.23 9.41 -5.73
C GLU A 254 -26.62 9.33 -5.07
N ASN A 255 -26.94 8.21 -4.44
CA ASN A 255 -28.21 7.97 -3.74
C ASN A 255 -28.12 8.18 -2.22
N SER A 256 -27.09 8.87 -1.73
CA SER A 256 -26.88 9.05 -0.31
C SER A 256 -28.02 9.83 0.35
N LYS A 257 -28.50 9.32 1.49
CA LYS A 257 -29.51 10.01 2.32
C LYS A 257 -28.88 10.75 3.50
N LYS A 258 -27.64 10.39 3.86
CA LYS A 258 -26.95 10.90 5.04
C LYS A 258 -25.94 12.00 4.71
N TYR A 259 -25.32 11.93 3.54
CA TYR A 259 -24.27 12.87 3.13
C TYR A 259 -24.67 13.67 1.89
N ILE A 260 -24.03 14.83 1.71
CA ILE A 260 -24.24 15.67 0.54
C ILE A 260 -23.52 15.08 -0.67
N VAL A 261 -24.22 14.97 -1.80
CA VAL A 261 -23.69 14.49 -3.07
C VAL A 261 -22.99 15.60 -3.84
N GLY A 262 -21.96 15.28 -4.62
CA GLY A 262 -21.24 16.24 -5.47
C GLY A 262 -20.09 16.99 -4.79
N GLU A 263 -19.74 16.61 -3.55
CA GLU A 263 -18.50 17.06 -2.91
C GLU A 263 -17.26 16.59 -3.66
N LYS A 264 -16.16 17.35 -3.51
CA LYS A 264 -14.85 16.87 -3.96
C LYS A 264 -14.49 15.60 -3.19
N PRO A 265 -13.99 14.55 -3.86
CA PRO A 265 -13.54 13.34 -3.18
C PRO A 265 -12.49 13.63 -2.10
N ILE A 266 -12.57 12.90 -1.00
CA ILE A 266 -11.59 12.96 0.08
C ILE A 266 -10.49 11.95 -0.21
N LEU A 267 -9.24 12.43 -0.21
CA LEU A 267 -8.08 11.57 -0.34
C LEU A 267 -7.78 10.90 1.02
N VAL A 268 -7.71 9.58 1.03
CA VAL A 268 -7.25 8.79 2.18
C VAL A 268 -5.88 8.20 1.88
N ASN A 269 -5.00 8.17 2.88
CA ASN A 269 -3.62 7.72 2.76
C ASN A 269 -3.42 6.44 3.59
N TYR A 270 -2.61 5.52 3.07
CA TYR A 270 -2.32 4.25 3.73
C TYR A 270 -0.98 3.67 3.27
N ARG A 271 -0.46 2.71 4.03
CA ARG A 271 0.67 1.88 3.63
C ARG A 271 0.24 0.44 3.47
N ILE A 272 0.57 -0.18 2.35
CA ILE A 272 0.37 -1.63 2.20
C ILE A 272 1.46 -2.34 2.99
N PHE A 273 1.07 -3.00 4.08
CA PHE A 273 1.94 -3.84 4.88
C PHE A 273 1.23 -5.17 5.15
N ASN A 274 1.74 -6.25 4.56
CA ASN A 274 1.25 -7.59 4.82
C ASN A 274 2.11 -8.24 5.92
N PRO A 275 1.62 -8.35 7.17
CA PRO A 275 2.36 -8.92 8.29
C PRO A 275 2.68 -10.41 8.11
N ASN A 276 2.08 -11.07 7.12
CA ASN A 276 2.35 -12.48 6.82
C ASN A 276 3.53 -12.69 5.86
N ILE A 277 4.18 -11.62 5.37
CA ILE A 277 5.40 -11.75 4.56
C ILE A 277 6.50 -12.41 5.41
N GLY A 278 7.16 -13.43 4.85
CA GLY A 278 8.20 -14.18 5.54
C GLY A 278 7.71 -15.13 6.64
N THR A 279 6.39 -15.28 6.83
CA THR A 279 5.86 -16.26 7.80
C THR A 279 5.97 -17.69 7.25
N VAL A 280 6.56 -18.57 8.05
CA VAL A 280 6.62 -20.00 7.73
C VAL A 280 5.21 -20.58 7.88
N LYS A 281 4.58 -20.93 6.74
CA LYS A 281 3.22 -21.51 6.72
C LYS A 281 3.21 -22.93 7.28
N THR A 282 4.09 -23.77 6.76
CA THR A 282 4.16 -25.20 7.09
C THR A 282 5.62 -25.64 7.00
N ARG A 283 6.06 -26.46 7.96
CA ARG A 283 7.31 -27.22 7.86
C ARG A 283 6.97 -28.63 7.38
N VAL A 284 7.54 -29.04 6.26
CA VAL A 284 7.47 -30.42 5.78
C VAL A 284 8.69 -31.16 6.29
N VAL A 285 8.49 -32.29 6.97
CA VAL A 285 9.55 -33.20 7.37
C VAL A 285 9.36 -34.47 6.55
N ASP A 286 10.16 -34.62 5.51
CA ASP A 286 10.17 -35.78 4.63
C ASP A 286 11.57 -36.39 4.64
N HIS A 287 11.66 -37.68 4.99
CA HIS A 287 12.91 -38.43 5.05
C HIS A 287 13.24 -39.13 3.72
N GLY A 288 12.48 -38.87 2.65
CA GLY A 288 12.67 -39.48 1.33
C GLY A 288 13.85 -38.93 0.50
N PHE A 289 14.48 -37.84 0.95
CA PHE A 289 15.68 -37.29 0.32
C PHE A 289 16.92 -38.09 0.70
N ASP A 290 17.76 -38.38 -0.27
CA ASP A 290 19.10 -38.88 -0.04
C ASP A 290 20.04 -37.74 0.44
N GLY A 291 21.15 -38.09 1.08
CA GLY A 291 22.16 -37.11 1.47
C GLY A 291 21.86 -36.24 2.69
N ASN A 292 20.73 -36.44 3.37
CA ASN A 292 20.27 -35.65 4.53
C ASN A 292 20.07 -34.14 4.26
N SER A 293 20.17 -33.66 3.01
CA SER A 293 20.10 -32.25 2.69
C SER A 293 19.53 -31.98 1.29
N VAL A 294 18.48 -31.15 1.25
CA VAL A 294 18.03 -30.47 0.03
C VAL A 294 18.84 -29.19 -0.10
N LEU A 295 19.58 -29.06 -1.20
CA LEU A 295 20.51 -27.95 -1.41
C LEU A 295 19.93 -26.89 -2.36
N SER A 296 19.02 -27.29 -3.24
CA SER A 296 18.40 -26.40 -4.23
C SER A 296 16.93 -26.75 -4.45
N LEU A 297 16.11 -25.72 -4.67
CA LEU A 297 14.69 -25.85 -5.01
C LEU A 297 14.35 -24.88 -6.14
N VAL A 298 13.49 -25.31 -7.08
CA VAL A 298 12.88 -24.42 -8.07
C VAL A 298 11.43 -24.84 -8.30
N GLN A 299 10.52 -23.86 -8.40
CA GLN A 299 9.17 -24.09 -8.91
C GLN A 299 9.13 -23.67 -10.38
N LEU A 300 8.70 -24.59 -11.24
CA LEU A 300 8.56 -24.37 -12.67
C LEU A 300 7.23 -23.67 -12.99
N SER A 301 7.16 -23.07 -14.18
CA SER A 301 5.96 -22.41 -14.73
C SER A 301 4.72 -23.31 -14.78
N ASN A 302 4.91 -24.61 -14.99
CA ASN A 302 3.83 -25.61 -14.96
C ASN A 302 3.38 -26.02 -13.53
N GLY A 303 3.98 -25.42 -12.48
CA GLY A 303 3.69 -25.69 -11.07
C GLY A 303 4.47 -26.86 -10.45
N THR A 304 5.25 -27.61 -11.23
CA THR A 304 6.16 -28.67 -10.74
C THR A 304 7.24 -28.05 -9.86
N ILE A 305 7.59 -28.72 -8.77
CA ILE A 305 8.67 -28.30 -7.88
C ILE A 305 9.79 -29.33 -7.99
N LEU A 306 11.00 -28.89 -8.32
CA LEU A 306 12.20 -29.72 -8.36
C LEU A 306 13.08 -29.45 -7.14
N ALA A 307 13.66 -30.52 -6.60
CA ALA A 307 14.57 -30.49 -5.46
C ALA A 307 15.86 -31.24 -5.80
N GLY A 308 17.00 -30.59 -5.59
CA GLY A 308 18.33 -31.16 -5.75
C GLY A 308 18.97 -31.48 -4.40
N THR A 309 19.70 -32.58 -4.32
CA THR A 309 20.29 -33.08 -3.05
C THR A 309 21.82 -33.10 -3.08
N SER A 310 22.42 -33.35 -1.91
CA SER A 310 23.86 -33.49 -1.73
C SER A 310 24.45 -34.81 -2.24
N TYR A 311 23.66 -35.69 -2.85
CA TYR A 311 24.17 -36.90 -3.50
C TYR A 311 23.95 -36.92 -5.01
N GLY A 312 23.59 -35.79 -5.60
CA GLY A 312 23.41 -35.71 -7.04
C GLY A 312 22.14 -36.39 -7.53
N SER A 313 21.12 -36.43 -6.67
CA SER A 313 19.78 -36.84 -7.05
C SER A 313 18.88 -35.64 -7.25
N MET A 314 17.83 -35.86 -8.03
CA MET A 314 16.79 -34.88 -8.27
C MET A 314 15.42 -35.50 -8.02
N TYR A 315 14.56 -34.72 -7.37
CA TYR A 315 13.22 -35.12 -6.99
C TYR A 315 12.20 -34.13 -7.52
N GLN A 316 11.04 -34.64 -7.92
CA GLN A 316 9.83 -33.85 -8.02
C GLN A 316 9.11 -33.86 -6.68
N LEU A 317 8.57 -32.71 -6.28
CA LEU A 317 7.74 -32.58 -5.09
C LEU A 317 6.27 -32.37 -5.46
N ASN A 318 5.38 -32.78 -4.57
CA ASN A 318 3.99 -32.35 -4.59
C ASN A 318 3.91 -30.85 -4.24
N PRO A 319 2.83 -30.13 -4.60
CA PRO A 319 2.63 -28.74 -4.17
C PRO A 319 2.66 -28.55 -2.64
N ALA A 320 2.37 -29.61 -1.89
CA ALA A 320 2.47 -29.64 -0.43
C ALA A 320 3.91 -29.77 0.11
N GLY A 321 4.91 -29.94 -0.76
CA GLY A 321 6.33 -30.04 -0.42
C GLY A 321 6.86 -31.44 -0.09
N THR A 322 6.02 -32.49 -0.13
CA THR A 322 6.47 -33.88 0.03
C THR A 322 7.05 -34.45 -1.26
N VAL A 323 7.91 -35.45 -1.16
CA VAL A 323 8.47 -36.16 -2.31
C VAL A 323 7.35 -36.80 -3.12
N LYS A 324 7.28 -36.48 -4.40
CA LYS A 324 6.39 -37.14 -5.38
C LYS A 324 7.11 -38.31 -6.02
N THR A 325 8.31 -38.06 -6.56
CA THR A 325 9.15 -39.09 -7.18
C THR A 325 10.60 -38.62 -7.27
N ARG A 326 11.53 -39.57 -7.33
CA ARG A 326 12.94 -39.33 -7.69
C ARG A 326 13.06 -39.46 -9.21
N VAL A 327 13.47 -38.38 -9.88
CA VAL A 327 13.57 -38.32 -11.35
C VAL A 327 15.00 -38.53 -11.85
N VAL A 328 15.99 -38.24 -11.00
CA VAL A 328 17.39 -38.58 -11.23
C VAL A 328 17.93 -39.20 -9.96
N ASP A 329 18.55 -40.38 -10.05
CA ASP A 329 19.14 -41.10 -8.93
C ASP A 329 20.66 -41.10 -9.08
N HIS A 330 21.34 -40.23 -8.33
CA HIS A 330 22.81 -40.07 -8.37
C HIS A 330 23.38 -39.86 -9.79
N GLY A 331 22.61 -39.23 -10.68
CA GLY A 331 22.97 -39.01 -12.09
C GLY A 331 23.80 -37.75 -12.33
N PHE A 332 23.83 -36.83 -11.37
CA PHE A 332 24.76 -35.72 -11.36
C PHE A 332 26.08 -36.16 -10.72
N VAL A 333 27.18 -35.51 -11.11
CA VAL A 333 28.52 -35.91 -10.61
C VAL A 333 28.58 -35.93 -9.07
N THR A 334 27.86 -35.01 -8.42
CA THR A 334 27.80 -34.79 -6.96
C THR A 334 26.59 -33.87 -6.64
N ASN A 335 26.69 -33.03 -5.60
CA ASN A 335 25.70 -32.06 -5.13
C ASN A 335 25.03 -31.25 -6.24
N VAL A 336 23.70 -31.21 -6.26
CA VAL A 336 22.94 -30.24 -7.07
C VAL A 336 22.72 -29.00 -6.23
N MET A 337 23.48 -27.94 -6.50
CA MET A 337 23.57 -26.73 -5.67
C MET A 337 22.67 -25.60 -6.16
N GLY A 338 22.45 -25.51 -7.47
CA GLY A 338 21.66 -24.45 -8.08
C GLY A 338 20.64 -25.01 -9.05
N LEU A 339 19.42 -24.46 -9.02
CA LEU A 339 18.36 -24.75 -9.99
C LEU A 339 17.74 -23.44 -10.45
N LEU A 340 17.48 -23.33 -11.76
CA LEU A 340 16.86 -22.15 -12.35
C LEU A 340 16.03 -22.56 -13.57
N GLN A 341 14.79 -22.06 -13.65
CA GLN A 341 14.06 -22.03 -14.91
C GLN A 341 14.26 -20.65 -15.56
N SER A 342 14.95 -20.60 -16.69
CA SER A 342 15.22 -19.36 -17.43
C SER A 342 14.06 -18.98 -18.37
N SER A 343 13.42 -19.99 -18.96
CA SER A 343 12.21 -19.88 -19.79
C SER A 343 11.39 -21.16 -19.68
N GLU A 344 10.21 -21.21 -20.29
CA GLU A 344 9.35 -22.41 -20.26
C GLU A 344 10.13 -23.70 -20.61
N ASP A 345 11.04 -23.61 -21.60
CA ASP A 345 11.81 -24.76 -22.11
C ASP A 345 13.24 -24.92 -21.55
N ILE A 346 13.74 -23.96 -20.77
CA ILE A 346 15.14 -23.96 -20.32
C ILE A 346 15.19 -24.05 -18.80
N ILE A 347 15.54 -25.23 -18.31
CA ILE A 347 15.79 -25.51 -16.90
C ILE A 347 17.26 -25.89 -16.76
N LEU A 348 17.98 -25.21 -15.86
CA LEU A 348 19.39 -25.41 -15.63
C LEU A 348 19.62 -25.95 -14.20
N ALA A 349 20.53 -26.92 -14.09
CA ALA A 349 21.07 -27.40 -12.84
C ALA A 349 22.57 -27.15 -12.77
N ALA A 350 23.04 -26.58 -11.66
CA ALA A 350 24.44 -26.49 -11.32
C ALA A 350 24.79 -27.64 -10.36
N ALA A 351 25.68 -28.53 -10.79
CA ALA A 351 26.27 -29.56 -9.94
C ALA A 351 27.70 -29.17 -9.54
N ALA A 352 28.12 -29.44 -8.30
CA ALA A 352 29.42 -28.99 -7.78
C ALA A 352 30.20 -30.11 -7.08
N PHE A 353 31.40 -30.41 -7.59
CA PHE A 353 32.28 -31.48 -7.11
C PHE A 353 33.01 -31.14 -5.80
N THR A 354 33.52 -32.15 -5.11
CA THR A 354 34.34 -32.04 -3.88
C THR A 354 35.71 -31.38 -4.07
N ASN A 355 36.12 -31.13 -5.32
CA ASN A 355 37.31 -30.38 -5.72
C ASN A 355 36.94 -29.03 -6.36
N ASN A 356 35.69 -28.59 -6.19
CA ASN A 356 35.14 -27.33 -6.65
C ASN A 356 35.07 -27.14 -8.17
N ILE A 357 35.05 -28.21 -8.98
CA ILE A 357 34.70 -28.05 -10.40
C ILE A 357 33.18 -28.18 -10.52
N SER A 358 32.54 -27.16 -11.09
CA SER A 358 31.11 -27.19 -11.38
C SER A 358 30.78 -27.55 -12.81
N GLU A 359 29.64 -28.22 -12.98
CA GLU A 359 29.07 -28.55 -14.27
C GLU A 359 27.64 -28.00 -14.33
N ILE A 360 27.27 -27.49 -15.50
CA ILE A 360 25.91 -27.04 -15.77
C ILE A 360 25.24 -28.08 -16.64
N TYR A 361 24.01 -28.45 -16.28
CA TYR A 361 23.16 -29.35 -17.05
C TYR A 361 21.90 -28.63 -17.47
N GLN A 362 21.43 -28.91 -18.68
CA GLN A 362 20.07 -28.61 -19.06
C GLN A 362 19.18 -29.80 -18.73
N LEU A 363 18.01 -29.53 -18.16
CA LEU A 363 17.02 -30.52 -17.78
C LEU A 363 15.81 -30.45 -18.69
N LYS A 364 15.11 -31.58 -18.80
CA LYS A 364 13.76 -31.65 -19.37
C LYS A 364 12.73 -31.14 -18.36
N GLU A 365 11.51 -30.89 -18.83
CA GLU A 365 10.40 -30.42 -17.99
C GLU A 365 10.08 -31.36 -16.81
N ASP A 366 10.34 -32.66 -16.97
CA ASP A 366 10.20 -33.66 -15.91
C ASP A 366 11.37 -33.69 -14.90
N GLY A 367 12.39 -32.86 -15.10
CA GLY A 367 13.60 -32.78 -14.26
C GLY A 367 14.65 -33.85 -14.57
N THR A 368 14.45 -34.71 -15.57
CA THR A 368 15.52 -35.59 -16.04
C THR A 368 16.61 -34.79 -16.76
N ILE A 369 17.84 -35.29 -16.73
CA ILE A 369 18.97 -34.67 -17.45
C ILE A 369 18.71 -34.79 -18.94
N ASP A 370 18.77 -33.66 -19.65
CA ASP A 370 18.76 -33.64 -21.11
C ASP A 370 20.20 -33.78 -21.63
N HIS A 371 21.05 -32.80 -21.30
CA HIS A 371 22.46 -32.82 -21.66
C HIS A 371 23.30 -31.94 -20.71
N LYS A 372 24.61 -32.14 -20.73
CA LYS A 372 25.58 -31.26 -20.07
C LYS A 372 25.86 -30.06 -20.97
N VAL A 373 25.82 -28.85 -20.40
CA VAL A 373 26.07 -27.60 -21.12
C VAL A 373 27.59 -27.36 -21.21
N GLU A 374 28.11 -27.42 -22.43
CA GLU A 374 29.53 -27.13 -22.71
C GLU A 374 29.86 -25.67 -22.44
N GLN A 375 30.96 -25.45 -21.75
CA GLN A 375 31.45 -24.10 -21.45
C GLN A 375 32.33 -23.60 -22.60
N PRO A 376 32.21 -22.32 -23.01
CA PRO A 376 32.95 -21.79 -24.15
C PRO A 376 34.46 -21.88 -23.95
N ASN A 377 35.20 -22.10 -25.04
CA ASN A 377 36.68 -22.10 -25.07
C ASN A 377 37.36 -23.07 -24.08
N ASN A 378 36.71 -24.19 -23.75
CA ASN A 378 37.19 -25.15 -22.73
C ASN A 378 37.39 -24.52 -21.34
N GLN A 379 36.75 -23.38 -21.06
CA GLN A 379 36.77 -22.80 -19.72
C GLN A 379 36.06 -23.72 -18.74
N LYS A 380 36.52 -23.73 -17.50
CA LYS A 380 35.86 -24.43 -16.40
C LYS A 380 35.59 -23.42 -15.31
N PHE A 381 34.59 -23.69 -14.48
CA PHE A 381 34.46 -22.95 -13.24
C PHE A 381 35.63 -23.32 -12.33
N ASP A 382 36.31 -22.29 -11.81
CA ASP A 382 37.40 -22.46 -10.84
C ASP A 382 36.87 -22.87 -9.46
N SER A 383 35.54 -22.83 -9.27
CA SER A 383 34.87 -23.19 -8.03
C SER A 383 33.43 -23.72 -8.25
N GLY A 384 32.79 -24.15 -7.15
CA GLY A 384 31.39 -24.57 -7.17
C GLY A 384 30.44 -23.42 -7.50
N VAL A 385 29.46 -23.68 -8.36
CA VAL A 385 28.35 -22.78 -8.70
C VAL A 385 27.19 -23.07 -7.75
N TYR A 386 26.98 -22.19 -6.77
CA TYR A 386 25.99 -22.37 -5.71
C TYR A 386 24.60 -21.84 -6.05
N SER A 387 24.52 -20.91 -7.00
CA SER A 387 23.25 -20.32 -7.42
C SER A 387 23.28 -19.93 -8.89
N LEU A 388 22.13 -20.06 -9.54
CA LEU A 388 21.90 -19.59 -10.90
C LEU A 388 20.84 -18.50 -10.83
N VAL A 389 21.15 -17.33 -11.40
CA VAL A 389 20.20 -16.21 -11.46
C VAL A 389 20.01 -15.78 -12.91
N LYS A 390 18.75 -15.60 -13.31
CA LYS A 390 18.41 -14.93 -14.55
C LYS A 390 18.45 -13.43 -14.31
N VAL A 391 19.30 -12.71 -15.05
CA VAL A 391 19.27 -11.25 -15.14
C VAL A 391 18.76 -10.92 -16.54
N ASP A 392 17.86 -9.96 -16.66
CA ASP A 392 17.37 -9.56 -17.97
C ASP A 392 18.56 -9.18 -18.87
N ASN A 393 18.69 -9.89 -20.00
CA ASN A 393 19.78 -9.85 -20.98
C ASN A 393 21.18 -10.42 -20.61
N CYS A 394 21.42 -11.12 -19.50
CA CYS A 394 22.65 -11.94 -19.26
C CYS A 394 22.53 -12.93 -18.09
N PHE A 395 23.33 -14.00 -18.08
CA PHE A 395 23.45 -14.92 -16.94
C PHE A 395 24.51 -14.46 -15.95
N ILE A 396 24.21 -14.40 -14.65
CA ILE A 396 25.21 -14.24 -13.59
C ILE A 396 25.23 -15.53 -12.76
N THR A 397 26.42 -16.10 -12.62
CA THR A 397 26.73 -17.09 -11.58
C THR A 397 27.35 -16.31 -10.42
N ASP A 398 26.88 -16.52 -9.20
CA ASP A 398 27.48 -15.89 -8.02
C ASP A 398 28.64 -16.77 -7.49
N HIS A 399 29.75 -16.11 -7.16
CA HIS A 399 30.93 -16.65 -6.53
C HIS A 399 31.16 -15.89 -5.22
N PHE A 400 30.97 -16.55 -4.08
CA PHE A 400 31.36 -16.00 -2.79
C PHE A 400 32.90 -16.00 -2.67
N GLY A 401 33.51 -14.89 -3.09
CA GLY A 401 34.85 -14.47 -2.71
C GLY A 401 36.01 -15.04 -3.55
N TRP A 402 36.74 -14.09 -4.18
CA TRP A 402 38.02 -14.17 -4.91
C TRP A 402 37.94 -14.28 -6.45
N ASN A 403 38.08 -13.10 -7.09
CA ASN A 403 38.47 -12.81 -8.48
C ASN A 403 38.11 -13.81 -9.59
N VAL A 404 37.17 -13.43 -10.46
CA VAL A 404 37.03 -13.98 -11.81
C VAL A 404 37.54 -12.96 -12.83
N GLN A 405 38.68 -13.23 -13.45
CA GLN A 405 39.00 -12.71 -14.78
C GLN A 405 38.46 -13.72 -15.82
N GLY A 406 37.53 -13.27 -16.65
CA GLY A 406 37.31 -13.86 -17.97
C GLY A 406 36.16 -14.85 -18.12
N LEU A 407 34.92 -14.35 -18.12
CA LEU A 407 33.81 -14.95 -18.86
C LEU A 407 33.14 -13.83 -19.68
N ASN A 408 33.44 -13.79 -20.98
CA ASN A 408 32.76 -12.92 -21.94
C ASN A 408 31.45 -13.60 -22.37
N LEU A 409 30.40 -13.50 -21.54
CA LEU A 409 29.06 -13.18 -22.03
C LEU A 409 28.94 -11.66 -21.87
N SER A 410 28.78 -10.94 -22.99
CA SER A 410 29.25 -9.55 -23.15
C SER A 410 28.92 -8.59 -22.01
N VAL A 411 29.94 -8.13 -21.30
CA VAL A 411 29.93 -6.91 -20.49
C VAL A 411 30.53 -5.79 -21.34
N LYS A 412 29.71 -4.84 -21.77
CA LYS A 412 30.19 -3.53 -22.23
C LYS A 412 30.21 -2.60 -21.02
N SER A 413 31.39 -2.32 -20.48
CA SER A 413 31.57 -1.21 -19.53
C SER A 413 32.49 -0.14 -20.13
N ARG A 414 32.07 1.12 -19.99
CA ARG A 414 32.78 2.40 -20.20
C ARG A 414 32.38 3.24 -18.98
N TRP A 415 33.19 4.02 -18.25
CA TRP A 415 34.63 4.27 -18.07
C TRP A 415 34.79 5.06 -16.75
N ASN A 416 36.00 5.06 -16.17
CA ASN A 416 36.80 6.20 -15.64
C ASN A 416 37.70 5.66 -14.51
N SER A 417 39.01 5.95 -14.44
CA SER A 417 39.81 7.06 -14.98
C SER A 417 40.60 6.78 -16.25
#